data_AF-A0A519K0C0-F1
#
_entry.id   AF-A0A519K0C0-F1
#
_cell.length_a   1.000
_cell.length_b   1.000
_cell.length_c   1.000
_cell.angle_alpha   90.00
_cell.angle_beta   90.00
_cell.angle_gamma   90.00
#
_symmetry.space_group_name_H-M   'P 1'
#
loop_
_entity.id
_entity.type
_entity.pdbx_description
1 polymer ?
#
loop_
_entity_poly.entity_id
_entity_poly.type
_entity_poly.pdbx_seq_one_letter_code
_entity_poly.pdbx_strand_id
1 'polypeptide(L)'
;MNKTVNINLGGMFFHIDEDAYQKLSRYFDAIKRSLSNSNGQDEIIKDIEMRIGELISERHTHDKQVINMKEIDEIIVIMGQPEDYRLEDDGENKTANDPLAFDQMKRRKKLYRDTEKGVFGGVCSGLGHYFGVDAVWIRIIFAILLFGFGVGFVSYIVLWIAMPAAVTTAEKLEMTGEPVTISNIEKKVREEFANVSDRFKNTDFDRMGRNAKTGAERFASGLGDVFSTIFKVFAKILGAIIVVFSSLALAGLVIGLFTLGSTSFFDVPWLNYAELVNYSGFPIWALVLLSFLAIGIPMFGLFILGLKLLFNHIKPINNVVKYTLLALWLISIGILSAFGIKQATETAFDGKSVQRETLNLNAADTVSIKLRFNDYYAKDVNGHHDYKLMQDDKNKEQIYSNDIRVHIMKSDDKTAYILIEKQAKGKSLIEAKQRAEKITYTYKIEGNQIVLDNYLLTEASNRLRDQEVEVFLYLPERTLVKPDSSLQDYDASDDGFFNLHYSGNYLYRIEKEKAKCLDCPANENEYGDVEGADQDSTATTTMTIDDDGIRIEKNGKEEVRKVKTLNISKDGIIVKTN
;
A
#
# COMPACT_ATOMS: atom_id res chain seq x y z
N MET A 1 -61.67 41.70 -49.63
CA MET A 1 -61.42 40.61 -48.66
C MET A 1 -61.44 39.33 -49.47
N ASN A 2 -60.30 38.66 -49.61
CA ASN A 2 -60.22 37.41 -50.37
C ASN A 2 -60.88 36.29 -49.58
N LYS A 3 -61.56 35.37 -50.28
CA LYS A 3 -62.12 34.18 -49.64
C LYS A 3 -60.97 33.26 -49.24
N THR A 4 -61.08 32.63 -48.08
CA THR A 4 -60.10 31.68 -47.57
C THR A 4 -60.68 30.26 -47.58
N VAL A 5 -59.80 29.29 -47.84
CA VAL A 5 -60.12 27.85 -47.95
C VAL A 5 -59.20 27.08 -47.01
N ASN A 6 -59.67 25.93 -46.51
CA ASN A 6 -58.86 25.04 -45.68
C ASN A 6 -58.25 23.95 -46.57
N ILE A 7 -56.94 23.71 -46.42
CA ILE A 7 -56.21 22.65 -47.12
C ILE A 7 -55.52 21.73 -46.12
N ASN A 8 -55.42 20.43 -46.45
CA ASN A 8 -54.61 19.46 -45.73
C ASN A 8 -53.36 19.14 -46.57
N LEU A 9 -52.17 19.36 -46.01
CA LEU A 9 -50.88 19.06 -46.62
C LEU A 9 -50.10 18.12 -45.70
N GLY A 10 -49.86 16.88 -46.12
CA GLY A 10 -49.09 15.90 -45.34
C GLY A 10 -49.69 15.55 -43.97
N GLY A 11 -50.99 15.77 -43.76
CA GLY A 11 -51.67 15.55 -42.47
C GLY A 11 -51.84 16.81 -41.61
N MET A 12 -51.37 17.98 -42.06
CA MET A 12 -51.49 19.26 -41.35
C MET A 12 -52.52 20.19 -42.01
N PHE A 13 -53.31 20.91 -41.21
CA PHE A 13 -54.39 21.78 -41.70
C PHE A 13 -53.95 23.25 -41.73
N PHE A 14 -54.15 23.90 -42.88
CA PHE A 14 -53.80 25.30 -43.09
C PHE A 14 -54.98 26.10 -43.67
N HIS A 15 -55.01 27.40 -43.34
CA HIS A 15 -55.91 28.38 -43.94
C HIS A 15 -55.19 29.14 -45.06
N ILE A 16 -55.69 29.08 -46.29
CA ILE A 16 -55.04 29.64 -47.48
C ILE A 16 -56.01 30.51 -48.28
N ASP A 17 -55.52 31.61 -48.86
CA ASP A 17 -56.31 32.44 -49.78
C ASP A 17 -56.73 31.62 -51.01
N GLU A 18 -57.95 31.83 -51.52
CA GLU A 18 -58.50 31.07 -52.66
C GLU A 18 -57.58 31.11 -53.90
N ASP A 19 -56.96 32.26 -54.19
CA ASP A 19 -56.02 32.41 -55.31
C ASP A 19 -54.71 31.63 -55.08
N ALA A 20 -54.21 31.61 -53.85
CA ALA A 20 -53.00 30.88 -53.46
C ALA A 20 -53.24 29.35 -53.48
N TYR A 21 -54.42 28.92 -53.04
CA TYR A 21 -54.86 27.53 -53.13
C TYR A 21 -54.91 27.04 -54.57
N GLN A 22 -55.50 27.83 -55.47
CA GLN A 22 -55.57 27.46 -56.89
C GLN A 22 -54.18 27.35 -57.51
N LYS A 23 -53.24 28.22 -57.14
CA LYS A 23 -51.85 28.15 -57.64
C LYS A 23 -51.11 26.92 -57.12
N LEU A 24 -51.22 26.62 -55.82
CA LEU A 24 -50.61 25.43 -55.21
C LEU A 24 -51.22 24.14 -55.78
N SER A 25 -52.54 24.10 -56.01
CA SER A 25 -53.19 22.94 -56.64
C SER A 25 -52.70 22.72 -58.07
N ARG A 26 -52.55 23.78 -58.87
CA ARG A 26 -51.99 23.68 -60.24
C ARG A 26 -50.54 23.19 -60.22
N TYR A 27 -49.78 23.59 -59.21
CA TYR A 27 -48.40 23.12 -59.02
C TYR A 27 -48.34 21.62 -58.74
N PHE A 28 -49.16 21.11 -57.81
CA PHE A 28 -49.26 19.66 -57.56
C PHE A 28 -49.76 18.88 -58.78
N ASP A 29 -50.76 19.41 -59.50
CA ASP A 29 -51.25 18.79 -60.74
C ASP A 29 -50.17 18.72 -61.83
N ALA A 30 -49.32 19.75 -61.95
CA ALA A 30 -48.21 19.77 -62.89
C ALA A 30 -47.13 18.74 -62.53
N ILE A 31 -46.78 18.61 -61.25
CA ILE A 31 -45.85 17.57 -60.76
C ILE A 31 -46.43 16.18 -60.99
N LYS A 32 -47.72 15.99 -60.68
CA LYS A 32 -48.38 14.69 -60.90
C LYS A 32 -48.35 14.30 -62.38
N ARG A 33 -48.51 15.26 -63.29
CA ARG A 33 -48.38 15.01 -64.74
C ARG A 33 -46.94 14.68 -65.16
N SER A 34 -45.92 15.34 -64.60
CA SER A 34 -44.52 15.03 -64.93
C SER A 34 -44.06 13.67 -64.40
N LEU A 35 -44.68 13.17 -63.31
CA LEU A 35 -44.38 11.87 -62.69
C LEU A 35 -45.20 10.69 -63.25
N SER A 36 -45.95 10.87 -64.34
CA SER A 36 -46.94 9.89 -64.83
C SER A 36 -46.38 8.51 -65.27
N ASN A 37 -45.04 8.36 -65.37
CA ASN A 37 -44.37 7.11 -65.79
C ASN A 37 -43.57 6.39 -64.67
N SER A 38 -43.67 6.78 -63.39
CA SER A 38 -42.94 6.15 -62.26
C SER A 38 -43.83 5.28 -61.35
N ASN A 39 -43.38 4.06 -61.01
CA ASN A 39 -44.03 3.24 -59.97
C ASN A 39 -43.71 3.84 -58.59
N GLY A 40 -44.73 4.36 -57.88
CA GLY A 40 -44.58 5.07 -56.60
C GLY A 40 -45.03 6.53 -56.60
N GLN A 41 -45.69 7.00 -57.67
CA GLN A 41 -46.18 8.37 -57.82
C GLN A 41 -46.92 8.91 -56.60
N ASP A 42 -47.83 8.12 -56.01
CA ASP A 42 -48.62 8.56 -54.86
C ASP A 42 -47.79 8.73 -53.58
N GLU A 43 -46.69 7.98 -53.43
CA GLU A 43 -45.76 8.12 -52.29
C GLU A 43 -44.88 9.37 -52.45
N ILE A 44 -44.38 9.62 -53.67
CA ILE A 44 -43.58 10.80 -53.99
C ILE A 44 -44.40 12.08 -53.81
N ILE A 45 -45.64 12.11 -54.30
CA ILE A 45 -46.53 13.27 -54.09
C ILE A 45 -46.78 13.49 -52.60
N LYS A 46 -46.99 12.42 -51.83
CA LYS A 46 -47.22 12.51 -50.39
C LYS A 46 -46.00 13.06 -49.64
N ASP A 47 -44.79 12.67 -50.03
CA ASP A 47 -43.55 13.20 -49.44
C ASP A 47 -43.34 14.68 -49.79
N ILE A 48 -43.67 15.09 -51.03
CA ILE A 48 -43.64 16.49 -51.45
C ILE A 48 -44.68 17.32 -50.67
N GLU A 49 -45.90 16.80 -50.48
CA GLU A 49 -46.93 17.44 -49.67
C GLU A 49 -46.50 17.58 -48.20
N MET A 50 -45.88 16.55 -47.61
CA MET A 50 -45.31 16.64 -46.26
C MET A 50 -44.24 17.71 -46.17
N ARG A 51 -43.31 17.75 -47.13
CA ARG A 51 -42.23 18.74 -47.14
C ARG A 51 -42.75 20.17 -47.30
N ILE A 52 -43.74 20.39 -48.16
CA ILE A 52 -44.40 21.69 -48.31
C ILE A 52 -45.12 22.08 -47.01
N GLY A 53 -45.80 21.12 -46.37
CA GLY A 53 -46.41 21.33 -45.07
C GLY A 53 -45.41 21.75 -43.98
N GLU A 54 -44.23 21.13 -43.94
CA GLU A 54 -43.14 21.50 -43.03
C GLU A 54 -42.67 22.94 -43.28
N LEU A 55 -42.41 23.31 -44.53
CA LEU A 55 -41.92 24.65 -44.90
C LEU A 55 -42.92 25.76 -44.55
N ILE A 56 -44.22 25.48 -44.70
CA ILE A 56 -45.29 26.39 -44.28
C ILE A 56 -45.30 26.51 -42.76
N SER A 57 -45.25 25.38 -42.04
CA SER A 57 -45.31 25.37 -40.58
C SER A 57 -44.09 26.02 -39.93
N GLU A 58 -42.90 25.95 -40.53
CA GLU A 58 -41.70 26.58 -40.00
C GLU A 58 -41.79 28.12 -40.07
N ARG A 59 -42.53 28.65 -41.05
CA ARG A 59 -42.71 30.09 -41.24
C ARG A 59 -43.90 30.67 -40.49
N HIS A 60 -44.91 29.87 -40.18
CA HIS A 60 -46.10 30.28 -39.44
C HIS A 60 -46.07 29.77 -38.00
N THR A 61 -45.85 30.67 -37.05
CA THR A 61 -45.78 30.37 -35.60
C THR A 61 -47.12 30.49 -34.86
N HIS A 62 -48.20 30.94 -35.52
CA HIS A 62 -49.52 31.15 -34.90
C HIS A 62 -50.68 30.65 -35.78
N ASP A 63 -51.63 29.93 -35.18
CA ASP A 63 -52.76 29.21 -35.83
C ASP A 63 -53.76 30.04 -36.66
N LYS A 64 -53.62 31.37 -36.73
CA LYS A 64 -54.58 32.27 -37.41
C LYS A 64 -54.03 32.97 -38.64
N GLN A 65 -52.81 32.64 -39.07
CA GLN A 65 -52.20 33.30 -40.22
C GLN A 65 -52.66 32.61 -41.51
N VAL A 66 -53.17 33.41 -42.46
CA VAL A 66 -53.65 32.93 -43.75
C VAL A 66 -52.50 32.96 -44.76
N ILE A 67 -52.29 31.84 -45.44
CA ILE A 67 -51.24 31.71 -46.46
C ILE A 67 -51.64 32.52 -47.70
N ASN A 68 -50.76 33.42 -48.12
CA ASN A 68 -50.98 34.28 -49.29
C ASN A 68 -50.16 33.83 -50.50
N MET A 69 -50.43 34.44 -51.65
CA MET A 69 -49.82 34.05 -52.94
C MET A 69 -48.28 34.14 -52.94
N LYS A 70 -47.72 35.13 -52.23
CA LYS A 70 -46.27 35.38 -52.21
C LYS A 70 -45.52 34.27 -51.48
N GLU A 71 -46.11 33.72 -50.42
CA GLU A 71 -45.53 32.62 -49.66
C GLU A 71 -45.49 31.33 -50.49
N ILE A 72 -46.54 31.07 -51.28
CA ILE A 72 -46.55 29.94 -52.22
C ILE A 72 -45.47 30.09 -53.29
N ASP A 73 -45.22 31.30 -53.79
CA ASP A 73 -44.13 31.56 -54.74
C ASP A 73 -42.75 31.24 -54.16
N GLU A 74 -42.49 31.65 -52.92
CA GLU A 74 -41.23 31.35 -52.23
C GLU A 74 -41.04 29.84 -52.00
N ILE A 75 -42.11 29.13 -51.66
CA ILE A 75 -42.07 27.68 -51.45
C ILE A 75 -41.81 26.95 -52.76
N ILE A 76 -42.46 27.35 -53.86
CA ILE A 76 -42.24 26.75 -55.19
C ILE A 76 -40.78 26.95 -55.63
N VAL A 77 -40.17 28.11 -55.35
CA VAL A 77 -38.75 28.34 -55.66
C VAL A 77 -37.84 27.38 -54.89
N ILE A 78 -38.16 27.05 -53.64
CA ILE A 78 -37.36 26.13 -52.82
C ILE A 78 -37.56 24.67 -53.29
N MET A 79 -38.78 24.32 -53.68
CA MET A 79 -39.12 22.97 -54.11
C MET A 79 -38.69 22.69 -55.56
N GLY A 80 -38.53 23.70 -56.43
CA GLY A 80 -38.19 23.51 -57.84
C GLY A 80 -39.41 23.68 -58.75
N GLN A 81 -39.19 23.88 -60.05
CA GLN A 81 -40.30 23.99 -61.00
C GLN A 81 -40.83 22.60 -61.39
N PRO A 82 -42.12 22.44 -61.73
CA PRO A 82 -42.67 21.14 -62.10
C PRO A 82 -41.95 20.45 -63.27
N GLU A 83 -41.31 21.22 -64.16
CA GLU A 83 -40.48 20.69 -65.24
C GLU A 83 -39.17 20.03 -64.76
N ASP A 84 -38.62 20.43 -63.60
CA ASP A 84 -37.39 19.84 -63.03
C ASP A 84 -37.59 18.37 -62.60
N TYR A 85 -38.85 17.94 -62.48
CA TYR A 85 -39.23 16.55 -62.15
C TYR A 85 -39.44 15.68 -63.39
N ARG A 86 -39.25 16.22 -64.61
CA ARG A 86 -39.26 15.40 -65.82
C ARG A 86 -37.98 14.58 -65.88
N LEU A 87 -38.15 13.27 -65.76
CA LEU A 87 -37.16 12.29 -66.17
C LEU A 87 -37.09 12.32 -67.70
N GLU A 88 -36.12 13.06 -68.26
CA GLU A 88 -35.71 12.82 -69.64
C GLU A 88 -34.99 11.47 -69.66
N ASP A 89 -35.68 10.48 -70.22
CA ASP A 89 -35.10 9.19 -70.62
C ASP A 89 -34.22 9.44 -71.84
N ASP A 90 -33.02 9.95 -71.61
CA ASP A 90 -31.95 9.90 -72.60
C ASP A 90 -30.66 9.56 -71.86
N GLY A 91 -30.30 8.28 -71.96
CA GLY A 91 -28.97 7.84 -71.64
C GLY A 91 -27.97 8.49 -72.58
N GLU A 92 -27.09 9.33 -72.06
CA GLU A 92 -25.79 9.54 -72.67
C GLU A 92 -24.74 10.03 -71.67
N ASN A 93 -23.60 9.34 -71.70
CA ASN A 93 -22.37 9.69 -71.02
C ASN A 93 -21.99 11.15 -71.31
N LYS A 94 -21.87 11.97 -70.26
CA LYS A 94 -20.98 13.14 -70.30
C LYS A 94 -19.86 12.96 -69.29
N THR A 95 -18.74 12.48 -69.83
CA THR A 95 -17.41 12.66 -69.28
C THR A 95 -17.12 14.16 -69.20
N ALA A 96 -16.79 14.66 -68.01
CA ALA A 96 -16.14 15.95 -67.85
C ALA A 96 -15.08 15.82 -66.75
N ASN A 97 -13.83 15.93 -67.20
CA ASN A 97 -12.64 16.00 -66.37
C ASN A 97 -12.62 17.33 -65.60
N ASP A 98 -12.46 17.27 -64.28
CA ASP A 98 -11.90 18.38 -63.49
C ASP A 98 -10.96 17.79 -62.41
N PRO A 99 -9.63 18.08 -62.42
CA PRO A 99 -8.67 17.49 -61.49
C PRO A 99 -8.54 18.20 -60.13
N LEU A 100 -9.55 18.93 -59.67
CA LEU A 100 -9.51 19.68 -58.40
C LEU A 100 -10.64 19.30 -57.42
N ALA A 101 -10.76 18.02 -57.06
CA ALA A 101 -11.63 17.60 -55.94
C ALA A 101 -11.26 16.24 -55.30
N PHE A 102 -9.98 15.84 -55.30
CA PHE A 102 -9.55 14.54 -54.75
C PHE A 102 -8.73 14.61 -53.45
N ASP A 103 -8.90 15.68 -52.68
CA ASP A 103 -8.50 15.66 -51.28
C ASP A 103 -9.63 16.22 -50.42
N GLN A 104 -9.90 15.58 -49.29
CA GLN A 104 -10.96 15.85 -48.30
C GLN A 104 -12.33 15.16 -48.49
N MET A 105 -12.39 13.87 -48.15
CA MET A 105 -13.18 13.42 -46.98
C MET A 105 -12.92 11.93 -46.68
N LYS A 106 -11.74 11.59 -46.14
CA LYS A 106 -11.62 10.35 -45.37
C LYS A 106 -12.25 10.61 -43.99
N ARG A 107 -13.59 10.64 -43.93
CA ARG A 107 -14.33 10.82 -42.66
C ARG A 107 -13.86 9.74 -41.69
N ARG A 108 -13.52 10.14 -40.46
CA ARG A 108 -13.10 9.21 -39.40
C ARG A 108 -14.24 8.21 -39.17
N LYS A 109 -13.95 6.91 -39.33
CA LYS A 109 -14.84 5.83 -38.92
C LYS A 109 -15.22 6.06 -37.45
N LYS A 110 -16.50 5.96 -37.14
CA LYS A 110 -16.97 6.02 -35.75
C LYS A 110 -17.06 4.62 -35.18
N LEU A 111 -16.74 4.50 -33.89
CA LEU A 111 -16.75 3.21 -33.21
C LEU A 111 -18.20 2.84 -32.82
N TYR A 112 -18.75 1.89 -33.55
CA TYR A 112 -20.06 1.29 -33.28
C TYR A 112 -19.90 -0.22 -33.05
N ARG A 113 -20.79 -0.83 -32.27
CA ARG A 113 -20.93 -2.29 -32.24
C ARG A 113 -21.86 -2.73 -33.37
N ASP A 114 -21.40 -3.70 -34.15
CA ASP A 114 -22.17 -4.27 -35.26
C ASP A 114 -23.01 -5.45 -34.75
N THR A 115 -24.30 -5.21 -34.59
CA THR A 115 -25.26 -6.21 -34.09
C THR A 115 -25.71 -7.22 -35.15
N GLU A 116 -25.48 -6.96 -36.44
CA GLU A 116 -25.97 -7.80 -37.53
C GLU A 116 -24.96 -8.89 -37.91
N LYS A 117 -23.67 -8.55 -37.95
CA LYS A 117 -22.59 -9.53 -38.16
C LYS A 117 -21.92 -9.98 -36.85
N GLY A 118 -22.44 -9.49 -35.71
CA GLY A 118 -21.96 -9.78 -34.37
C GLY A 118 -22.47 -11.09 -33.78
N VAL A 119 -21.57 -11.99 -33.35
CA VAL A 119 -21.95 -13.25 -32.67
C VAL A 119 -22.36 -13.01 -31.20
N PHE A 120 -21.63 -12.18 -30.47
CA PHE A 120 -21.85 -11.91 -29.04
C PHE A 120 -22.07 -10.42 -28.78
N GLY A 121 -23.22 -9.85 -29.16
CA GLY A 121 -23.49 -8.43 -28.89
C GLY A 121 -22.71 -7.40 -29.73
N GLY A 122 -21.91 -7.86 -30.72
CA GLY A 122 -21.39 -7.03 -31.81
C GLY A 122 -20.05 -6.33 -31.60
N VAL A 123 -19.41 -6.51 -30.44
CA VAL A 123 -18.19 -5.78 -30.06
C VAL A 123 -16.99 -6.13 -30.96
N CYS A 124 -16.67 -7.43 -31.13
CA CYS A 124 -15.55 -7.83 -31.98
C CYS A 124 -15.74 -7.45 -33.46
N SER A 125 -16.98 -7.46 -33.97
CA SER A 125 -17.28 -7.09 -35.35
C SER A 125 -17.15 -5.58 -35.55
N GLY A 126 -17.66 -4.80 -34.59
CA GLY A 126 -17.52 -3.34 -34.55
C GLY A 126 -16.07 -2.87 -34.47
N LEU A 127 -15.26 -3.47 -33.58
CA LEU A 127 -13.82 -3.23 -33.50
C LEU A 127 -13.12 -3.62 -34.82
N GLY A 128 -13.56 -4.70 -35.47
CA GLY A 128 -13.03 -5.11 -36.77
C GLY A 128 -13.27 -4.08 -37.86
N HIS A 129 -14.48 -3.51 -37.94
CA HIS A 129 -14.80 -2.44 -38.88
C HIS A 129 -14.00 -1.16 -38.62
N TYR A 130 -13.83 -0.79 -37.34
CA TYR A 130 -13.09 0.39 -36.92
C TYR A 130 -11.58 0.28 -37.22
N PHE A 131 -10.94 -0.83 -36.81
CA PHE A 131 -9.50 -1.06 -37.00
C PHE A 131 -9.14 -1.61 -38.38
N GLY A 132 -10.13 -2.04 -39.19
CA GLY A 132 -9.89 -2.65 -40.50
C GLY A 132 -9.27 -4.05 -40.41
N VAL A 133 -9.47 -4.75 -39.30
CA VAL A 133 -8.96 -6.11 -39.04
C VAL A 133 -10.12 -7.08 -39.03
N ASP A 134 -9.93 -8.30 -39.55
CA ASP A 134 -10.95 -9.34 -39.48
C ASP A 134 -11.35 -9.62 -38.01
N ALA A 135 -12.66 -9.63 -37.76
CA ALA A 135 -13.25 -9.89 -36.45
C ALA A 135 -12.78 -11.24 -35.85
N VAL A 136 -12.35 -12.20 -36.67
CA VAL A 136 -11.77 -13.47 -36.21
C VAL A 136 -10.52 -13.25 -35.36
N TRP A 137 -9.61 -12.36 -35.78
CA TRP A 137 -8.38 -12.08 -35.02
C TRP A 137 -8.66 -11.39 -33.69
N ILE A 138 -9.62 -10.47 -33.69
CA ILE A 138 -10.06 -9.78 -32.47
C ILE A 138 -10.66 -10.80 -31.49
N ARG A 139 -11.44 -11.78 -31.98
CA ARG A 139 -11.96 -12.87 -31.14
C ARG A 139 -10.84 -13.74 -30.54
N ILE A 140 -9.81 -14.05 -31.31
CA ILE A 140 -8.65 -14.82 -30.82
C ILE A 140 -7.92 -14.07 -29.70
N ILE A 141 -7.72 -12.75 -29.86
CA ILE A 141 -7.10 -11.90 -28.82
C ILE A 141 -7.94 -11.93 -27.53
N PHE A 142 -9.26 -11.73 -27.63
CA PHE A 142 -10.14 -11.82 -26.46
C PHE A 142 -10.14 -13.21 -25.83
N ALA A 143 -10.06 -14.28 -26.63
CA ALA A 143 -9.94 -15.65 -26.12
C ALA A 143 -8.61 -15.88 -25.37
N ILE A 144 -7.48 -15.39 -25.89
CA ILE A 144 -6.19 -15.49 -25.21
C ILE A 144 -6.21 -14.71 -23.89
N LEU A 145 -6.75 -13.49 -23.90
CA LEU A 145 -6.88 -12.65 -22.70
C LEU A 145 -7.86 -13.22 -21.67
N LEU A 146 -8.86 -13.98 -22.12
CA LEU A 146 -9.77 -14.73 -21.26
C LEU A 146 -9.01 -15.84 -20.50
N PHE A 147 -8.17 -16.62 -21.19
CA PHE A 147 -7.43 -17.73 -20.60
C PHE A 147 -6.21 -17.31 -19.75
N GLY A 148 -5.68 -16.09 -19.94
CA GLY A 148 -4.56 -15.59 -19.14
C GLY A 148 -4.94 -15.20 -17.71
N PHE A 149 -5.85 -14.22 -17.56
CA PHE A 149 -6.22 -13.63 -16.26
C PHE A 149 -7.72 -13.33 -16.13
N GLY A 150 -8.56 -13.81 -17.05
CA GLY A 150 -9.99 -13.46 -17.09
C GLY A 150 -10.29 -12.01 -17.51
N VAL A 151 -9.25 -11.20 -17.76
CA VAL A 151 -9.36 -9.78 -18.16
C VAL A 151 -10.05 -9.64 -19.51
N GLY A 152 -9.90 -10.62 -20.40
CA GLY A 152 -10.62 -10.66 -21.68
C GLY A 152 -12.15 -10.62 -21.50
N PHE A 153 -12.68 -11.27 -20.45
CA PHE A 153 -14.12 -11.24 -20.18
C PHE A 153 -14.60 -9.88 -19.70
N VAL A 154 -13.89 -9.29 -18.73
CA VAL A 154 -14.28 -8.01 -18.12
C VAL A 154 -14.18 -6.88 -19.13
N SER A 155 -13.08 -6.81 -19.88
CA SER A 155 -12.89 -5.80 -20.93
C SER A 155 -13.94 -5.90 -22.04
N TYR A 156 -14.39 -7.12 -22.38
CA TYR A 156 -15.47 -7.32 -23.34
C TYR A 156 -16.80 -6.72 -22.86
N ILE A 157 -17.18 -6.97 -21.61
CA ILE A 157 -18.41 -6.43 -21.01
C ILE A 157 -18.37 -4.91 -20.96
N VAL A 158 -17.23 -4.33 -20.58
CA VAL A 158 -17.04 -2.87 -20.55
C VAL A 158 -17.23 -2.27 -21.93
N LEU A 159 -16.62 -2.85 -22.97
CA LEU A 159 -16.78 -2.38 -24.35
C LEU A 159 -18.20 -2.60 -24.88
N TRP A 160 -18.88 -3.66 -24.45
CA TRP A 160 -20.27 -3.92 -24.83
C TRP A 160 -21.24 -2.85 -24.29
N ILE A 161 -20.99 -2.35 -23.08
CA ILE A 161 -21.76 -1.25 -22.47
C ILE A 161 -21.38 0.10 -23.08
N ALA A 162 -20.09 0.33 -23.33
CA ALA A 162 -19.59 1.62 -23.80
C ALA A 162 -19.85 1.87 -25.30
N MET A 163 -19.89 0.83 -26.14
CA MET A 163 -20.07 0.98 -27.59
C MET A 163 -21.56 1.04 -27.98
N PRO A 164 -22.04 2.14 -28.60
CA PRO A 164 -23.40 2.21 -29.12
C PRO A 164 -23.61 1.26 -30.30
N ALA A 165 -24.83 0.74 -30.48
CA ALA A 165 -25.19 -0.10 -31.62
C ALA A 165 -25.48 0.74 -32.85
N ALA A 166 -25.02 0.33 -34.03
CA ALA A 166 -25.38 0.96 -35.30
C ALA A 166 -26.77 0.47 -35.75
N VAL A 167 -27.79 1.32 -35.64
CA VAL A 167 -29.18 0.96 -35.92
C VAL A 167 -29.62 1.53 -37.27
N THR A 168 -29.24 2.77 -37.58
CA THR A 168 -29.66 3.44 -38.81
C THR A 168 -28.75 3.10 -40.00
N THR A 169 -29.28 3.18 -41.22
CA THR A 169 -28.50 2.98 -42.45
C THR A 169 -27.32 3.95 -42.54
N ALA A 170 -27.49 5.17 -42.05
CA ALA A 170 -26.43 6.16 -41.96
C ALA A 170 -25.31 5.73 -40.97
N GLU A 171 -25.65 5.29 -39.76
CA GLU A 171 -24.66 4.80 -38.76
C GLU A 171 -23.90 3.57 -39.25
N LYS A 172 -24.56 2.68 -39.99
CA LYS A 172 -23.92 1.50 -40.61
C LYS A 172 -22.90 1.91 -41.67
N LEU A 173 -23.24 2.89 -42.50
CA LEU A 173 -22.32 3.45 -43.50
C LEU A 173 -21.15 4.20 -42.81
N GLU A 174 -21.39 4.91 -41.71
CA GLU A 174 -20.34 5.55 -40.90
C GLU A 174 -19.39 4.53 -40.24
N MET A 175 -19.91 3.38 -39.81
CA MET A 175 -19.12 2.28 -39.24
C MET A 175 -18.23 1.59 -40.29
N THR A 176 -18.75 1.34 -41.50
CA THR A 176 -17.96 0.73 -42.58
C THR A 176 -17.02 1.71 -43.27
N GLY A 177 -17.28 3.02 -43.12
CA GLY A 177 -16.50 4.10 -43.73
C GLY A 177 -16.94 4.45 -45.15
N GLU A 178 -18.17 4.08 -45.53
CA GLU A 178 -18.79 4.45 -46.80
C GLU A 178 -19.44 5.85 -46.70
N PRO A 179 -19.42 6.68 -47.77
CA PRO A 179 -19.99 8.01 -47.70
C PRO A 179 -21.53 7.95 -47.63
N VAL A 180 -22.11 8.66 -46.66
CA VAL A 180 -23.56 8.77 -46.43
C VAL A 180 -24.17 9.68 -47.52
N THR A 181 -24.44 9.10 -48.68
CA THR A 181 -25.05 9.75 -49.86
C THR A 181 -26.34 9.03 -50.24
N ILE A 182 -27.27 9.71 -50.92
CA ILE A 182 -28.58 9.16 -51.30
C ILE A 182 -28.42 7.84 -52.08
N SER A 183 -27.47 7.77 -53.01
CA SER A 183 -27.20 6.56 -53.80
C SER A 183 -26.68 5.37 -52.97
N ASN A 184 -25.84 5.61 -51.96
CA ASN A 184 -25.35 4.55 -51.08
C ASN A 184 -26.40 4.09 -50.07
N ILE A 185 -27.25 5.01 -49.60
CA ILE A 185 -28.40 4.69 -48.75
C ILE A 185 -29.39 3.85 -49.54
N GLU A 186 -29.76 4.25 -50.76
CA GLU A 186 -30.67 3.47 -51.64
C GLU A 186 -30.11 2.06 -51.91
N LYS A 187 -28.81 1.96 -52.24
CA LYS A 187 -28.15 0.67 -52.45
C LYS A 187 -28.21 -0.23 -51.22
N LYS A 188 -27.85 0.29 -50.04
CA LYS A 188 -27.88 -0.45 -48.78
C LYS A 188 -29.31 -0.87 -48.42
N VAL A 189 -30.29 0.01 -48.64
CA VAL A 189 -31.71 -0.25 -48.38
C VAL A 189 -32.25 -1.30 -49.34
N ARG A 190 -31.96 -1.22 -50.66
CA ARG A 190 -32.32 -2.27 -51.63
C ARG A 190 -31.69 -3.62 -51.29
N GLU A 191 -30.42 -3.65 -50.87
CA GLU A 191 -29.74 -4.88 -50.44
C GLU A 191 -30.39 -5.50 -49.20
N GLU A 192 -30.74 -4.69 -48.20
CA GLU A 192 -31.48 -5.13 -47.01
C GLU A 192 -32.90 -5.61 -47.36
N PHE A 193 -33.66 -4.87 -48.17
CA PHE A 193 -35.00 -5.27 -48.60
C PHE A 193 -34.99 -6.55 -49.44
N ALA A 194 -34.00 -6.74 -50.32
CA ALA A 194 -33.84 -7.97 -51.08
C ALA A 194 -33.55 -9.17 -50.15
N ASN A 195 -32.58 -9.02 -49.23
CA ASN A 195 -32.21 -10.04 -48.24
C ASN A 195 -33.34 -10.39 -47.26
N VAL A 196 -34.21 -9.42 -46.95
CA VAL A 196 -35.39 -9.60 -46.12
C VAL A 196 -36.50 -10.28 -46.92
N SER A 197 -36.75 -9.87 -48.17
CA SER A 197 -37.79 -10.49 -49.01
C SER A 197 -37.54 -11.98 -49.28
N ASP A 198 -36.26 -12.38 -49.39
CA ASP A 198 -35.87 -13.78 -49.55
C ASP A 198 -36.03 -14.60 -48.26
N ARG A 199 -35.85 -14.00 -47.07
CA ARG A 199 -36.10 -14.68 -45.78
C ARG A 199 -37.59 -14.76 -45.42
N PHE A 200 -38.40 -13.79 -45.86
CA PHE A 200 -39.84 -13.75 -45.56
C PHE A 200 -40.67 -14.71 -46.41
N LYS A 201 -40.15 -15.20 -47.54
CA LYS A 201 -40.84 -16.19 -48.37
C LYS A 201 -40.89 -17.61 -47.77
N ASN A 202 -40.15 -17.91 -46.70
CA ASN A 202 -40.04 -19.27 -46.14
C ASN A 202 -39.88 -19.33 -44.60
N THR A 203 -40.75 -18.69 -43.82
CA THR A 203 -40.68 -18.82 -42.35
C THR A 203 -42.03 -19.04 -41.66
N ASP A 204 -42.19 -20.25 -41.09
CA ASP A 204 -43.21 -20.60 -40.09
C ASP A 204 -42.94 -19.91 -38.75
N PHE A 205 -43.82 -19.00 -38.35
CA PHE A 205 -43.71 -18.22 -37.10
C PHE A 205 -43.77 -19.08 -35.82
N ASP A 206 -44.37 -20.27 -35.87
CA ASP A 206 -44.45 -21.22 -34.73
C ASP A 206 -43.14 -21.97 -34.43
N ARG A 207 -42.16 -21.92 -35.35
CA ARG A 207 -40.82 -22.49 -35.13
C ARG A 207 -39.89 -21.48 -34.46
N MET A 208 -40.13 -20.19 -34.67
CA MET A 208 -39.28 -19.09 -34.18
C MET A 208 -39.40 -18.90 -32.65
N GLY A 209 -40.61 -19.03 -32.10
CA GLY A 209 -40.83 -18.97 -30.64
C GLY A 209 -40.21 -20.12 -29.85
N ARG A 210 -40.15 -21.33 -30.43
CA ARG A 210 -39.49 -22.50 -29.81
C ARG A 210 -37.95 -22.46 -29.90
N ASN A 211 -37.43 -21.87 -30.99
CA ASN A 211 -35.99 -21.69 -31.20
C ASN A 211 -35.41 -20.53 -30.38
N ALA A 212 -36.18 -19.46 -30.12
CA ALA A 212 -35.76 -18.36 -29.26
C ALA A 212 -35.61 -18.81 -27.79
N LYS A 213 -36.53 -19.65 -27.30
CA LYS A 213 -36.48 -20.20 -25.93
C LYS A 213 -35.31 -21.17 -25.73
N THR A 214 -35.06 -22.04 -26.71
CA THR A 214 -33.89 -22.95 -26.69
C THR A 214 -32.56 -22.23 -26.93
N GLY A 215 -32.55 -21.12 -27.67
CA GLY A 215 -31.37 -20.26 -27.84
C GLY A 215 -30.96 -19.54 -26.56
N ALA A 216 -31.92 -18.99 -25.82
CA ALA A 216 -31.69 -18.33 -24.53
C ALA A 216 -31.21 -19.33 -23.45
N GLU A 217 -31.82 -20.52 -23.38
CA GLU A 217 -31.38 -21.58 -22.47
C GLU A 217 -29.95 -22.06 -22.78
N ARG A 218 -29.58 -22.19 -24.06
CA ARG A 218 -28.21 -22.54 -24.49
C ARG A 218 -27.19 -21.44 -24.22
N PHE A 219 -27.59 -20.17 -24.32
CA PHE A 219 -26.75 -19.02 -23.97
C PHE A 219 -26.54 -18.93 -22.45
N ALA A 220 -27.59 -19.13 -21.66
CA ALA A 220 -27.53 -19.11 -20.21
C ALA A 220 -26.71 -20.29 -19.66
N SER A 221 -26.90 -21.50 -20.19
CA SER A 221 -26.08 -22.65 -19.80
C SER A 221 -24.63 -22.49 -20.24
N GLY A 222 -24.38 -21.98 -21.46
CA GLY A 222 -23.03 -21.71 -21.95
C GLY A 222 -22.26 -20.68 -21.13
N LEU A 223 -22.91 -19.59 -20.71
CA LEU A 223 -22.30 -18.58 -19.83
C LEU A 223 -22.04 -19.12 -18.42
N GLY A 224 -22.99 -19.91 -17.88
CA GLY A 224 -22.82 -20.57 -16.57
C GLY A 224 -21.68 -21.59 -16.57
N ASP A 225 -21.55 -22.37 -17.63
CA ASP A 225 -20.51 -23.37 -17.79
C ASP A 225 -19.12 -22.74 -17.94
N VAL A 226 -19.02 -21.63 -18.69
CA VAL A 226 -17.77 -20.85 -18.81
C VAL A 226 -17.37 -20.25 -17.45
N PHE A 227 -18.30 -19.64 -16.72
CA PHE A 227 -18.03 -19.07 -15.41
C PHE A 227 -17.62 -20.15 -14.39
N SER A 228 -18.33 -21.28 -14.36
CA SER A 228 -17.98 -22.44 -13.53
C SER A 228 -16.60 -22.99 -13.87
N THR A 229 -16.24 -23.02 -15.15
CA THR A 229 -14.93 -23.50 -15.61
C THR A 229 -13.82 -22.56 -15.17
N ILE A 230 -13.98 -21.25 -15.31
CA ILE A 230 -13.02 -20.25 -14.83
C ILE A 230 -12.84 -20.35 -13.30
N PHE A 231 -13.95 -20.44 -12.55
CA PHE A 231 -13.90 -20.59 -11.10
C PHE A 231 -13.23 -21.90 -10.66
N LYS A 232 -13.47 -23.01 -11.37
CA LYS A 232 -12.79 -24.29 -11.14
C LYS A 232 -11.29 -24.19 -11.40
N VAL A 233 -10.87 -23.49 -12.45
CA VAL A 233 -9.44 -23.25 -12.75
C VAL A 233 -8.81 -22.41 -11.64
N PHE A 234 -9.47 -21.32 -11.24
CA PHE A 234 -9.02 -20.47 -10.15
C PHE A 234 -8.92 -21.23 -8.81
N ALA A 235 -9.96 -22.00 -8.46
CA ALA A 235 -9.98 -22.84 -7.26
C ALA A 235 -8.84 -23.87 -7.25
N LYS A 236 -8.49 -24.46 -8.41
CA LYS A 236 -7.34 -25.35 -8.54
C LYS A 236 -6.01 -24.63 -8.33
N ILE A 237 -5.83 -23.44 -8.91
CA ILE A 237 -4.61 -22.63 -8.70
C ILE A 237 -4.45 -22.27 -7.22
N LEU A 238 -5.53 -21.80 -6.59
CA LEU A 238 -5.54 -21.50 -5.15
C LEU A 238 -5.27 -22.76 -4.32
N GLY A 239 -5.87 -23.90 -4.69
CA GLY A 239 -5.62 -25.19 -4.07
C GLY A 239 -4.14 -25.61 -4.15
N ALA A 240 -3.49 -25.44 -5.31
CA ALA A 240 -2.07 -25.72 -5.49
C ALA A 240 -1.20 -24.86 -4.56
N ILE A 241 -1.50 -23.56 -4.48
CA ILE A 241 -0.80 -22.62 -3.60
C ILE A 241 -0.92 -23.06 -2.14
N ILE A 242 -2.15 -23.32 -1.67
CA ILE A 242 -2.40 -23.75 -0.29
C ILE A 242 -1.64 -25.05 0.02
N VAL A 243 -1.65 -26.02 -0.91
CA VAL A 243 -0.96 -27.29 -0.75
C VAL A 243 0.54 -27.10 -0.62
N VAL A 244 1.17 -26.29 -1.49
CA VAL A 244 2.62 -26.03 -1.43
C VAL A 244 3.00 -25.39 -0.11
N PHE A 245 2.31 -24.30 0.28
CA PHE A 245 2.61 -23.59 1.53
C PHE A 245 2.37 -24.46 2.77
N SER A 246 1.24 -25.19 2.81
CA SER A 246 0.92 -26.05 3.95
C SER A 246 1.88 -27.24 4.04
N SER A 247 2.34 -27.78 2.90
CA SER A 247 3.35 -28.86 2.87
C SER A 247 4.70 -28.38 3.39
N LEU A 248 5.17 -27.21 2.94
CA LEU A 248 6.41 -26.61 3.41
C LEU A 248 6.34 -26.30 4.91
N ALA A 249 5.23 -25.75 5.38
CA ALA A 249 5.01 -25.48 6.80
C ALA A 249 5.02 -26.77 7.62
N LEU A 250 4.32 -27.82 7.18
CA LEU A 250 4.32 -29.12 7.87
C LEU A 250 5.70 -29.77 7.88
N ALA A 251 6.44 -29.73 6.76
CA ALA A 251 7.81 -30.23 6.69
C ALA A 251 8.73 -29.47 7.65
N GLY A 252 8.65 -28.13 7.67
CA GLY A 252 9.40 -27.30 8.60
C GLY A 252 9.06 -27.58 10.07
N LEU A 253 7.78 -27.79 10.38
CA LEU A 253 7.34 -28.17 11.72
C LEU A 253 7.86 -29.55 12.15
N VAL A 254 7.90 -30.53 11.25
CA VAL A 254 8.47 -31.85 11.54
C VAL A 254 9.97 -31.73 11.77
N ILE A 255 10.70 -31.01 10.91
CA ILE A 255 12.14 -30.76 11.09
C ILE A 255 12.38 -30.07 12.44
N GLY A 256 11.64 -28.99 12.74
CA GLY A 256 11.74 -28.26 14.01
C GLY A 256 11.43 -29.13 15.22
N LEU A 257 10.44 -30.04 15.13
CA LEU A 257 10.12 -30.98 16.19
C LEU A 257 11.31 -31.92 16.49
N PHE A 258 11.97 -32.45 15.47
CA PHE A 258 13.15 -33.31 15.67
C PHE A 258 14.39 -32.54 16.11
N THR A 259 14.64 -31.35 15.54
CA THR A 259 15.80 -30.53 15.87
C THR A 259 15.73 -29.92 17.27
N LEU A 260 14.56 -29.43 17.68
CA LEU A 260 14.39 -28.73 18.97
C LEU A 260 13.81 -29.63 20.07
N GLY A 261 13.06 -30.67 19.69
CA GLY A 261 12.47 -31.61 20.62
C GLY A 261 13.42 -32.73 21.05
N SER A 262 14.54 -32.93 20.37
CA SER A 262 15.56 -33.89 20.78
C SER A 262 16.81 -33.20 21.29
N THR A 263 16.94 -33.15 22.62
CA THR A 263 18.14 -32.66 23.31
C THR A 263 19.28 -33.68 23.32
N SER A 264 19.06 -34.91 22.82
CA SER A 264 20.05 -36.01 22.87
C SER A 264 20.75 -36.28 21.54
N PHE A 265 20.16 -35.87 20.41
CA PHE A 265 20.75 -36.11 19.08
C PHE A 265 21.56 -34.93 18.56
N PHE A 266 21.26 -33.70 19.01
CA PHE A 266 21.95 -32.49 18.58
C PHE A 266 22.26 -31.62 19.80
N ASP A 267 23.54 -31.41 20.09
CA ASP A 267 23.97 -30.43 21.08
C ASP A 267 23.92 -29.05 20.43
N VAL A 268 22.87 -28.31 20.75
CA VAL A 268 22.53 -27.05 20.10
C VAL A 268 22.74 -25.92 21.12
N PRO A 269 23.83 -25.12 21.01
CA PRO A 269 24.23 -24.19 22.07
C PRO A 269 23.16 -23.18 22.50
N TRP A 270 22.28 -22.77 21.59
CA TRP A 270 21.22 -21.81 21.90
C TRP A 270 20.09 -22.37 22.77
N LEU A 271 19.95 -23.70 22.89
CA LEU A 271 18.97 -24.31 23.80
C LEU A 271 19.31 -24.04 25.26
N ASN A 272 20.59 -24.01 25.63
CA ASN A 272 21.01 -23.67 26.99
C ASN A 272 20.60 -22.23 27.34
N TYR A 273 20.73 -21.30 26.38
CA TYR A 273 20.22 -19.94 26.55
C TYR A 273 18.70 -19.87 26.63
N ALA A 274 17.97 -20.69 25.85
CA ALA A 274 16.52 -20.80 25.93
C ALA A 274 16.05 -21.32 27.31
N GLU A 275 16.82 -22.19 27.96
CA GLU A 275 16.53 -22.64 29.33
C GLU A 275 16.74 -21.54 30.38
N LEU A 276 17.75 -20.68 30.22
CA LEU A 276 17.97 -19.52 31.10
C LEU A 276 16.80 -18.54 31.08
N VAL A 277 16.12 -18.39 29.95
CA VAL A 277 14.94 -17.51 29.81
C VAL A 277 13.61 -18.24 30.00
N ASN A 278 13.60 -19.56 30.12
CA ASN A 278 12.39 -20.32 30.42
C ASN A 278 12.12 -20.31 31.92
N TYR A 279 11.17 -19.50 32.35
CA TYR A 279 10.90 -19.18 33.74
C TYR A 279 9.91 -20.12 34.39
N SER A 280 9.03 -20.69 33.58
CA SER A 280 7.92 -21.54 33.99
C SER A 280 8.31 -22.93 34.53
N GLY A 281 9.53 -23.40 34.22
CA GLY A 281 9.99 -24.76 34.48
C GLY A 281 9.35 -25.81 33.56
N PHE A 282 8.62 -25.39 32.53
CA PHE A 282 8.02 -26.29 31.57
C PHE A 282 9.09 -26.84 30.61
N PRO A 283 9.19 -28.15 30.38
CA PRO A 283 10.22 -28.69 29.51
C PRO A 283 10.11 -28.16 28.07
N ILE A 284 11.24 -27.76 27.46
CA ILE A 284 11.26 -27.19 26.11
C ILE A 284 10.71 -28.17 25.08
N TRP A 285 11.02 -29.47 25.19
CA TRP A 285 10.50 -30.50 24.28
C TRP A 285 8.96 -30.55 24.28
N ALA A 286 8.33 -30.34 25.44
CA ALA A 286 6.88 -30.33 25.57
C ALA A 286 6.29 -29.06 24.94
N LEU A 287 6.97 -27.92 25.08
CA LEU A 287 6.59 -26.67 24.41
C LEU A 287 6.65 -26.80 22.88
N VAL A 288 7.70 -27.46 22.36
CA VAL A 288 7.88 -27.73 20.93
C VAL A 288 6.78 -28.66 20.42
N LEU A 289 6.46 -29.73 21.15
CA LEU A 289 5.37 -30.65 20.81
C LEU A 289 4.01 -29.95 20.79
N LEU A 290 3.72 -29.11 21.79
CA LEU A 290 2.46 -28.37 21.84
C LEU A 290 2.38 -27.36 20.68
N SER A 291 3.46 -26.63 20.40
CA SER A 291 3.53 -25.71 19.26
C SER A 291 3.33 -26.43 17.94
N PHE A 292 3.91 -27.63 17.79
CA PHE A 292 3.69 -28.51 16.64
C PHE A 292 2.21 -28.87 16.49
N LEU A 293 1.50 -29.23 17.56
CA LEU A 293 0.06 -29.52 17.49
C LEU A 293 -0.77 -28.26 17.20
N ALA A 294 -0.43 -27.12 17.81
CA ALA A 294 -1.18 -25.87 17.69
C ALA A 294 -1.10 -25.29 16.27
N ILE A 295 0.05 -25.40 15.61
CA ILE A 295 0.26 -24.89 14.24
C ILE A 295 0.03 -26.00 13.20
N GLY A 296 0.50 -27.22 13.47
CA GLY A 296 0.44 -28.34 12.55
C GLY A 296 -0.98 -28.83 12.25
N ILE A 297 -1.89 -28.83 13.23
CA ILE A 297 -3.28 -29.26 13.00
C ILE A 297 -4.01 -28.31 12.02
N PRO A 298 -3.99 -26.97 12.21
CA PRO A 298 -4.51 -26.04 11.22
C PRO A 298 -3.85 -26.17 9.84
N MET A 299 -2.53 -26.30 9.78
CA MET A 299 -1.81 -26.48 8.51
C MET A 299 -2.19 -27.78 7.81
N PHE A 300 -2.40 -28.87 8.56
CA PHE A 300 -2.93 -30.12 8.02
C PHE A 300 -4.36 -29.96 7.48
N GLY A 301 -5.20 -29.20 8.18
CA GLY A 301 -6.53 -28.82 7.71
C GLY A 301 -6.49 -28.06 6.38
N LEU A 302 -5.59 -27.07 6.26
CA LEU A 302 -5.38 -26.31 5.03
C LEU A 302 -4.82 -27.18 3.90
N PHE A 303 -3.88 -28.08 4.20
CA PHE A 303 -3.36 -29.04 3.23
C PHE A 303 -4.49 -29.91 2.64
N ILE A 304 -5.35 -30.48 3.49
CA ILE A 304 -6.50 -31.28 3.03
C ILE A 304 -7.51 -30.42 2.26
N LEU A 305 -7.74 -29.17 2.68
CA LEU A 305 -8.59 -28.23 1.94
C LEU A 305 -8.04 -27.95 0.55
N GLY A 306 -6.75 -27.64 0.42
CA GLY A 306 -6.10 -27.37 -0.86
C GLY A 306 -6.10 -28.61 -1.76
N LEU A 307 -5.86 -29.80 -1.21
CA LEU A 307 -5.98 -31.04 -1.95
C LEU A 307 -7.42 -31.29 -2.45
N LYS A 308 -8.46 -30.97 -1.66
CA LYS A 308 -9.86 -31.06 -2.10
C LYS A 308 -10.20 -30.08 -3.22
N LEU A 309 -9.58 -28.91 -3.24
CA LEU A 309 -9.74 -27.93 -4.33
C LEU A 309 -9.06 -28.40 -5.63
N LEU A 310 -7.96 -29.14 -5.53
CA LEU A 310 -7.26 -29.73 -6.67
C LEU A 310 -7.97 -30.97 -7.22
N PHE A 311 -8.43 -31.84 -6.32
CA PHE A 311 -8.94 -33.16 -6.65
C PHE A 311 -10.36 -33.35 -6.11
N ASN A 312 -11.32 -33.50 -7.03
CA ASN A 312 -12.74 -33.66 -6.72
C ASN A 312 -13.11 -35.01 -6.04
N HIS A 313 -12.15 -35.94 -5.90
CA HIS A 313 -12.39 -37.31 -5.43
C HIS A 313 -11.81 -37.59 -4.04
N ILE A 314 -11.38 -36.58 -3.29
CA ILE A 314 -10.83 -36.79 -1.95
C ILE A 314 -11.95 -37.12 -0.98
N LYS A 315 -11.88 -38.33 -0.43
CA LYS A 315 -12.82 -38.79 0.60
C LYS A 315 -12.82 -37.83 1.79
N PRO A 316 -13.99 -37.46 2.32
CA PRO A 316 -14.05 -36.66 3.54
C PRO A 316 -13.39 -37.41 4.69
N ILE A 317 -12.67 -36.67 5.53
CA ILE A 317 -12.10 -37.21 6.77
C ILE A 317 -13.25 -37.64 7.68
N ASN A 318 -13.08 -38.78 8.36
CA ASN A 318 -14.03 -39.25 9.36
C ASN A 318 -14.29 -38.17 10.42
N ASN A 319 -15.55 -37.94 10.76
CA ASN A 319 -15.95 -36.98 11.80
C ASN A 319 -15.22 -37.23 13.13
N VAL A 320 -14.98 -38.49 13.50
CA VAL A 320 -14.20 -38.84 14.70
C VAL A 320 -12.82 -38.19 14.65
N VAL A 321 -12.08 -38.37 13.54
CA VAL A 321 -10.74 -37.81 13.36
C VAL A 321 -10.77 -36.28 13.38
N LYS A 322 -11.76 -35.66 12.74
CA LYS A 322 -11.91 -34.19 12.75
C LYS A 322 -12.10 -33.65 14.16
N TYR A 323 -12.97 -34.25 14.95
CA TYR A 323 -13.24 -33.79 16.32
C TYR A 323 -12.09 -34.12 17.27
N THR A 324 -11.39 -35.25 17.09
CA THR A 324 -10.17 -35.56 17.85
C THR A 324 -9.07 -34.53 17.58
N LEU A 325 -8.83 -34.17 16.31
CA LEU A 325 -7.86 -33.14 15.96
C LEU A 325 -8.24 -31.77 16.52
N LEU A 326 -9.52 -31.41 16.45
CA LEU A 326 -10.02 -30.16 17.04
C LEU A 326 -9.81 -30.13 18.55
N ALA A 327 -10.11 -31.22 19.25
CA ALA A 327 -9.90 -31.32 20.69
C ALA A 327 -8.41 -31.20 21.07
N LEU A 328 -7.52 -31.91 20.36
CA LEU A 328 -6.07 -31.81 20.56
C LEU A 328 -5.55 -30.39 20.32
N TRP A 329 -6.05 -29.72 19.29
CA TRP A 329 -5.69 -28.34 18.98
C TRP A 329 -6.11 -27.38 20.09
N LEU A 330 -7.34 -27.49 20.58
CA LEU A 330 -7.84 -26.66 21.69
C LEU A 330 -7.08 -26.91 23.00
N ILE A 331 -6.78 -28.16 23.32
CA ILE A 331 -5.97 -28.52 24.49
C ILE A 331 -4.57 -27.92 24.36
N SER A 332 -3.95 -28.03 23.18
CA SER A 332 -2.62 -27.47 22.96
C SER A 332 -2.61 -25.95 23.16
N ILE A 333 -3.57 -25.23 22.58
CA ILE A 333 -3.71 -23.79 22.76
C ILE A 333 -3.95 -23.43 24.22
N GLY A 334 -4.81 -24.17 24.92
CA GLY A 334 -5.06 -23.95 26.35
C GLY A 334 -3.81 -24.07 27.20
N ILE A 335 -3.02 -25.13 26.99
CA ILE A 335 -1.75 -25.34 27.71
C ILE A 335 -0.72 -24.26 27.34
N LEU A 336 -0.57 -23.92 26.06
CA LEU A 336 0.33 -22.86 25.60
C LEU A 336 -0.05 -21.50 26.19
N SER A 337 -1.35 -21.22 26.31
CA SER A 337 -1.86 -19.98 26.90
C SER A 337 -1.54 -19.93 28.40
N ALA A 338 -1.79 -21.02 29.12
CA ALA A 338 -1.45 -21.13 30.55
C ALA A 338 0.07 -21.02 30.78
N PHE A 339 0.88 -21.63 29.92
CA PHE A 339 2.34 -21.48 29.91
C PHE A 339 2.75 -20.01 29.70
N GLY A 340 2.18 -19.35 28.68
CA GLY A 340 2.46 -17.94 28.38
C GLY A 340 2.13 -17.02 29.55
N ILE A 341 0.97 -17.23 30.20
CA ILE A 341 0.59 -16.49 31.42
C ILE A 341 1.60 -16.75 32.53
N LYS A 342 1.92 -18.03 32.82
CA LYS A 342 2.88 -18.38 33.86
C LYS A 342 4.24 -17.72 33.61
N GLN A 343 4.76 -17.84 32.38
CA GLN A 343 6.01 -17.24 31.94
C GLN A 343 6.01 -15.72 32.14
N ALA A 344 4.93 -15.02 31.79
CA ALA A 344 4.80 -13.58 31.97
C ALA A 344 4.72 -13.16 33.45
N THR A 345 4.08 -13.96 34.30
CA THR A 345 3.93 -13.65 35.73
C THR A 345 5.19 -13.92 36.56
N GLU A 346 6.14 -14.71 36.06
CA GLU A 346 7.37 -15.07 36.79
C GLU A 346 8.37 -13.90 36.96
N THR A 347 8.16 -12.78 36.27
CA THR A 347 8.98 -11.56 36.35
C THR A 347 8.16 -10.32 36.71
N ALA A 348 7.04 -10.50 37.41
CA ALA A 348 6.09 -9.42 37.69
C ALA A 348 6.57 -8.40 38.73
N PHE A 349 7.57 -8.74 39.56
CA PHE A 349 8.04 -7.89 40.66
C PHE A 349 9.55 -7.79 40.68
N ASP A 350 10.06 -6.61 40.97
CA ASP A 350 11.47 -6.35 41.26
C ASP A 350 11.73 -6.49 42.77
N GLY A 351 12.81 -7.16 43.12
CA GLY A 351 13.24 -7.37 44.49
C GLY A 351 14.67 -6.90 44.68
N LYS A 352 14.93 -6.31 45.85
CA LYS A 352 16.21 -5.68 46.18
C LYS A 352 16.80 -6.31 47.44
N SER A 353 18.11 -6.54 47.43
CA SER A 353 18.89 -6.92 48.60
C SER A 353 20.00 -5.90 48.79
N VAL A 354 20.10 -5.34 49.99
CA VAL A 354 21.00 -4.22 50.28
C VAL A 354 22.00 -4.64 51.35
N GLN A 355 23.28 -4.45 51.06
CA GLN A 355 24.38 -4.63 51.99
C GLN A 355 25.10 -3.31 52.20
N ARG A 356 25.24 -2.88 53.46
CA ARG A 356 25.93 -1.64 53.84
C ARG A 356 27.19 -1.96 54.63
N GLU A 357 28.31 -1.37 54.26
CA GLU A 357 29.58 -1.47 54.99
C GLU A 357 30.25 -0.10 55.13
N THR A 358 30.74 0.22 56.33
CA THR A 358 31.47 1.47 56.58
C THR A 358 32.90 1.37 56.05
N LEU A 359 33.34 2.38 55.30
CA LEU A 359 34.68 2.46 54.74
C LEU A 359 35.61 3.23 55.69
N ASN A 360 36.68 2.57 56.13
CA ASN A 360 37.73 3.18 56.95
C ASN A 360 38.77 3.89 56.07
N LEU A 361 38.37 4.98 55.43
CA LEU A 361 39.25 5.78 54.57
C LEU A 361 40.07 6.79 55.40
N ASN A 362 41.30 7.04 54.99
CA ASN A 362 42.12 8.09 55.59
C ASN A 362 41.64 9.47 55.09
N ALA A 363 41.16 10.31 56.00
CA ALA A 363 40.54 11.60 55.70
C ALA A 363 41.48 12.63 55.05
N ALA A 364 42.81 12.40 55.07
CA ALA A 364 43.80 13.31 54.51
C ALA A 364 44.24 12.95 53.08
N ASP A 365 43.80 11.81 52.53
CA ASP A 365 44.36 11.25 51.29
C ASP A 365 43.28 11.05 50.23
N THR A 366 43.70 11.00 48.96
CA THR A 366 42.81 10.90 47.81
C THR A 366 42.24 9.49 47.67
N VAL A 367 40.92 9.38 47.56
CA VAL A 367 40.22 8.12 47.34
C VAL A 367 40.29 7.78 45.86
N SER A 368 40.93 6.66 45.51
CA SER A 368 40.95 6.15 44.15
C SER A 368 39.86 5.11 43.98
N ILE A 369 39.03 5.24 42.94
CA ILE A 369 37.97 4.27 42.61
C ILE A 369 38.33 3.67 41.27
N LYS A 370 38.37 2.34 41.20
CA LYS A 370 38.75 1.60 39.99
C LYS A 370 37.89 0.36 39.83
N LEU A 371 37.50 0.05 38.59
CA LEU A 371 36.98 -1.27 38.26
C LEU A 371 38.09 -2.26 37.89
N ARG A 372 37.92 -3.50 38.34
CA ARG A 372 38.77 -4.65 38.05
C ARG A 372 38.00 -5.61 37.16
N PHE A 373 38.62 -5.96 36.04
CA PHE A 373 38.17 -7.04 35.18
C PHE A 373 38.76 -8.37 35.62
N ASN A 374 38.22 -9.47 35.08
CA ASN A 374 38.64 -10.82 35.39
C ASN A 374 38.92 -11.57 34.10
N ASP A 375 40.16 -12.04 33.92
CA ASP A 375 40.61 -12.73 32.70
C ASP A 375 39.71 -13.91 32.26
N TYR A 376 39.00 -14.51 33.22
CA TYR A 376 38.06 -15.60 32.97
C TYR A 376 36.67 -15.09 32.53
N TYR A 377 36.13 -14.09 33.23
CA TYR A 377 34.75 -13.64 33.06
C TYR A 377 34.61 -12.37 32.20
N ALA A 378 35.42 -11.35 32.49
CA ALA A 378 35.42 -10.04 31.84
C ALA A 378 36.80 -9.76 31.22
N LYS A 379 36.93 -9.91 29.90
CA LYS A 379 38.21 -9.71 29.19
C LYS A 379 38.60 -8.25 28.96
N ASP A 380 37.66 -7.34 29.18
CA ASP A 380 37.85 -5.91 29.11
C ASP A 380 36.95 -5.20 30.14
N VAL A 381 37.09 -3.88 30.18
CA VAL A 381 36.37 -2.98 31.09
C VAL A 381 35.29 -2.20 30.34
N ASN A 382 34.95 -2.59 29.12
CA ASN A 382 33.94 -1.87 28.37
C ASN A 382 32.54 -2.33 28.82
N GLY A 383 31.64 -1.37 29.03
CA GLY A 383 30.28 -1.62 29.49
C GLY A 383 29.41 -2.18 28.38
N HIS A 384 29.41 -3.50 28.23
CA HIS A 384 28.40 -4.21 27.48
C HIS A 384 27.44 -4.88 28.46
N HIS A 385 26.14 -4.57 28.38
CA HIS A 385 25.07 -5.21 29.17
C HIS A 385 24.80 -6.64 28.67
N ASP A 386 25.87 -7.43 28.60
CA ASP A 386 25.88 -8.79 28.09
C ASP A 386 25.87 -9.76 29.26
N TYR A 387 25.06 -10.81 29.13
CA TYR A 387 25.15 -11.99 29.97
C TYR A 387 25.83 -13.12 29.22
N LYS A 388 26.63 -13.91 29.93
CA LYS A 388 27.28 -15.11 29.38
C LYS A 388 27.12 -16.27 30.34
N LEU A 389 26.83 -17.45 29.80
CA LEU A 389 26.90 -18.69 30.55
C LEU A 389 28.36 -19.13 30.59
N MET A 390 28.89 -19.32 31.79
CA MET A 390 30.27 -19.74 32.04
C MET A 390 30.28 -20.88 33.06
N GLN A 391 31.42 -21.53 33.25
CA GLN A 391 31.61 -22.52 34.32
C GLN A 391 32.62 -21.98 35.33
N ASP A 392 32.44 -22.24 36.62
CA ASP A 392 33.48 -21.93 37.60
C ASP A 392 34.59 -23.00 37.59
N ASP A 393 35.63 -22.81 38.42
CA ASP A 393 36.75 -23.75 38.59
C ASP A 393 36.34 -25.17 39.04
N LYS A 394 35.07 -25.36 39.41
CA LYS A 394 34.47 -26.64 39.83
C LYS A 394 33.49 -27.18 38.80
N ASN A 395 33.51 -26.68 37.56
CA ASN A 395 32.60 -27.01 36.46
C ASN A 395 31.12 -26.75 36.78
N LYS A 396 30.81 -25.81 37.68
CA LYS A 396 29.42 -25.40 37.96
C LYS A 396 29.02 -24.26 37.04
N GLU A 397 27.86 -24.39 36.39
CA GLU A 397 27.35 -23.35 35.49
C GLU A 397 26.94 -22.07 36.26
N GLN A 398 27.51 -20.95 35.84
CA GLN A 398 27.29 -19.62 36.36
C GLN A 398 26.86 -18.68 35.22
N ILE A 399 25.93 -17.80 35.52
CA ILE A 399 25.63 -16.65 34.69
C ILE A 399 26.52 -15.51 35.17
N TYR A 400 27.26 -14.97 34.23
CA TYR A 400 28.02 -13.74 34.38
C TYR A 400 27.28 -12.59 33.69
N SER A 401 27.32 -11.40 34.28
CA SER A 401 26.80 -10.16 33.68
C SER A 401 27.68 -8.96 34.05
N ASN A 402 27.78 -7.99 33.14
CA ASN A 402 28.41 -6.69 33.36
C ASN A 402 27.39 -5.58 33.69
N ASP A 403 26.16 -5.95 34.05
CA ASP A 403 25.11 -5.00 34.46
C ASP A 403 25.37 -4.48 35.88
N ILE A 404 26.37 -3.61 35.96
CA ILE A 404 26.80 -2.93 37.18
C ILE A 404 26.73 -1.44 36.96
N ARG A 405 26.30 -0.73 38.00
CA ARG A 405 26.28 0.72 38.03
C ARG A 405 26.96 1.22 39.27
N VAL A 406 27.78 2.26 39.13
CA VAL A 406 28.51 2.88 40.23
C VAL A 406 27.99 4.30 40.37
N HIS A 407 27.61 4.66 41.59
CA HIS A 407 27.08 5.96 41.94
C HIS A 407 27.96 6.57 43.02
N ILE A 408 28.46 7.78 42.77
CA ILE A 408 29.21 8.57 43.75
C ILE A 408 28.26 9.59 44.36
N MET A 409 28.15 9.58 45.69
CA MET A 409 27.21 10.41 46.43
C MET A 409 27.83 11.02 47.68
N LYS A 410 27.21 12.09 48.18
CA LYS A 410 27.55 12.67 49.47
C LYS A 410 27.03 11.81 50.62
N SER A 411 27.91 11.49 51.57
CA SER A 411 27.52 10.91 52.86
C SER A 411 26.90 11.97 53.77
N ASP A 412 25.81 11.62 54.46
CA ASP A 412 25.30 12.42 55.58
C ASP A 412 26.05 12.11 56.89
N ASP A 413 26.74 10.98 56.92
CA ASP A 413 27.60 10.58 58.03
C ASP A 413 28.99 11.22 57.89
N LYS A 414 29.71 11.35 59.00
CA LYS A 414 31.13 11.81 58.99
C LYS A 414 32.09 10.77 58.38
N THR A 415 31.59 9.57 58.11
CA THR A 415 32.35 8.44 57.59
C THR A 415 31.88 8.10 56.19
N ALA A 416 32.80 7.63 55.36
CA ALA A 416 32.47 7.03 54.08
C ALA A 416 31.82 5.66 54.30
N TYR A 417 30.90 5.25 53.43
CA TYR A 417 30.34 3.91 53.41
C TYR A 417 29.99 3.49 52.00
N ILE A 418 29.99 2.18 51.77
CA ILE A 418 29.54 1.56 50.53
C ILE A 418 28.20 0.88 50.77
N LEU A 419 27.27 1.06 49.84
CA LEU A 419 25.99 0.36 49.81
C LEU A 419 25.92 -0.42 48.50
N ILE A 420 25.91 -1.75 48.60
CA ILE A 420 25.74 -2.66 47.48
C ILE A 420 24.27 -3.06 47.42
N GLU A 421 23.60 -2.62 46.37
CA GLU A 421 22.23 -3.02 46.08
C GLU A 421 22.23 -4.04 44.94
N LYS A 422 21.69 -5.22 45.23
CA LYS A 422 21.49 -6.31 44.27
C LYS A 422 20.02 -6.33 43.89
N GLN A 423 19.71 -6.38 42.61
CA GLN A 423 18.34 -6.40 42.10
C GLN A 423 18.09 -7.65 41.26
N ALA A 424 16.89 -8.23 41.38
CA ALA A 424 16.44 -9.33 40.53
C ALA A 424 14.91 -9.39 40.47
N LYS A 425 14.38 -9.92 39.37
CA LYS A 425 12.93 -10.13 39.16
C LYS A 425 12.41 -11.44 39.73
N GLY A 426 11.13 -11.44 40.08
CA GLY A 426 10.42 -12.65 40.52
C GLY A 426 8.90 -12.57 40.45
N LYS A 427 8.24 -13.68 40.81
CA LYS A 427 6.77 -13.77 40.81
C LYS A 427 6.12 -13.06 42.01
N SER A 428 6.92 -12.72 43.02
CA SER A 428 6.51 -11.97 44.20
C SER A 428 7.71 -11.19 44.75
N LEU A 429 7.45 -10.14 45.53
CA LEU A 429 8.50 -9.34 46.17
C LEU A 429 9.47 -10.19 47.02
N ILE A 430 8.95 -11.20 47.74
CA ILE A 430 9.76 -12.08 48.59
C ILE A 430 10.69 -12.94 47.73
N GLU A 431 10.16 -13.56 46.68
CA GLU A 431 10.96 -14.43 45.82
C GLU A 431 11.98 -13.62 45.00
N ALA A 432 11.60 -12.44 44.53
CA ALA A 432 12.49 -11.50 43.85
C ALA A 432 13.66 -11.09 44.76
N LYS A 433 13.38 -10.74 46.03
CA LYS A 433 14.42 -10.46 47.03
C LYS A 433 15.33 -11.66 47.29
N GLN A 434 14.78 -12.86 47.48
CA GLN A 434 15.57 -14.08 47.68
C GLN A 434 16.48 -14.39 46.48
N ARG A 435 16.06 -14.04 45.26
CA ARG A 435 16.92 -14.15 44.07
C ARG A 435 18.02 -13.10 44.07
N ALA A 436 17.71 -11.85 44.41
CA ALA A 436 18.69 -10.78 44.54
C ALA A 436 19.78 -11.13 45.58
N GLU A 437 19.41 -11.78 46.69
CA GLU A 437 20.36 -12.27 47.70
C GLU A 437 21.36 -13.31 47.17
N LYS A 438 21.03 -14.02 46.09
CA LYS A 438 21.91 -15.02 45.47
C LYS A 438 22.90 -14.41 44.46
N ILE A 439 22.77 -13.12 44.15
CA ILE A 439 23.76 -12.43 43.32
C ILE A 439 25.04 -12.28 44.13
N THR A 440 26.15 -12.71 43.53
CA THR A 440 27.49 -12.58 44.10
C THR A 440 28.18 -11.39 43.43
N TYR A 441 28.60 -10.44 44.26
CA TYR A 441 29.35 -9.26 43.86
C TYR A 441 30.43 -9.01 44.90
N THR A 442 31.65 -8.72 44.45
CA THR A 442 32.83 -8.59 45.31
C THR A 442 33.55 -7.27 45.04
N TYR A 443 34.16 -6.71 46.08
CA TYR A 443 35.06 -5.56 45.99
C TYR A 443 36.21 -5.74 46.97
N LYS A 444 37.27 -4.95 46.78
CA LYS A 444 38.44 -4.92 47.65
C LYS A 444 38.79 -3.48 48.02
N ILE A 445 39.19 -3.28 49.27
CA ILE A 445 39.66 -1.99 49.77
C ILE A 445 41.12 -2.16 50.18
N GLU A 446 42.00 -1.35 49.59
CA GLU A 446 43.43 -1.32 49.89
C GLU A 446 43.83 0.12 50.23
N GLY A 447 43.80 0.46 51.53
CA GLY A 447 44.01 1.84 51.98
C GLY A 447 42.89 2.77 51.49
N ASN A 448 43.24 3.77 50.69
CA ASN A 448 42.29 4.68 50.05
C ASN A 448 41.91 4.27 48.62
N GLN A 449 42.27 3.06 48.18
CA GLN A 449 41.87 2.53 46.89
C GLN A 449 40.69 1.56 47.03
N ILE A 450 39.61 1.84 46.31
CA ILE A 450 38.41 1.01 46.21
C ILE A 450 38.43 0.33 44.85
N VAL A 451 38.56 -1.00 44.85
CA VAL A 451 38.59 -1.84 43.66
C VAL A 451 37.27 -2.60 43.56
N LEU A 452 36.44 -2.23 42.60
CA LEU A 452 35.13 -2.79 42.32
C LEU A 452 35.25 -3.86 41.23
N ASP A 453 34.60 -5.02 41.37
CA ASP A 453 34.52 -5.93 40.22
C ASP A 453 33.60 -5.34 39.16
N ASN A 454 33.96 -5.47 37.88
CA ASN A 454 33.11 -5.00 36.77
C ASN A 454 32.06 -6.02 36.33
N TYR A 455 31.85 -7.06 37.15
CA TYR A 455 30.92 -8.14 36.88
C TYR A 455 30.18 -8.65 38.13
N LEU A 456 28.99 -9.19 37.89
CA LEU A 456 28.22 -9.97 38.87
C LEU A 456 28.15 -11.43 38.44
N LEU A 457 28.00 -12.32 39.43
CA LEU A 457 27.83 -13.75 39.21
C LEU A 457 26.55 -14.26 39.88
N THR A 458 25.86 -15.18 39.23
CA THR A 458 24.75 -15.94 39.83
C THR A 458 24.68 -17.34 39.23
N GLU A 459 24.24 -18.33 40.00
CA GLU A 459 24.15 -19.70 39.49
C GLU A 459 23.15 -19.80 38.32
N ALA A 460 23.43 -20.63 37.32
CA ALA A 460 22.53 -20.84 36.17
C ALA A 460 21.12 -21.30 36.58
N SER A 461 21.01 -22.01 37.70
CA SER A 461 19.74 -22.42 38.30
C SER A 461 18.83 -21.25 38.70
N ASN A 462 19.39 -20.06 38.93
CA ASN A 462 18.64 -18.85 39.26
C ASN A 462 17.99 -18.19 38.03
N ARG A 463 18.36 -18.62 36.81
CA ARG A 463 17.85 -18.16 35.51
C ARG A 463 18.12 -16.68 35.26
N LEU A 464 17.94 -16.19 34.02
CA LEU A 464 18.01 -14.76 33.76
C LEU A 464 16.76 -14.07 34.37
N ARG A 465 16.95 -13.02 35.17
CA ARG A 465 15.89 -12.29 35.89
C ARG A 465 16.25 -10.81 36.03
N ASP A 466 16.85 -10.23 34.99
CA ASP A 466 17.35 -8.85 34.99
C ASP A 466 18.17 -8.58 36.26
N GLN A 467 19.18 -9.43 36.48
CA GLN A 467 20.08 -9.29 37.61
C GLN A 467 21.00 -8.11 37.39
N GLU A 468 20.99 -7.19 38.35
CA GLU A 468 21.74 -5.94 38.31
C GLU A 468 22.39 -5.70 39.68
N VAL A 469 23.53 -5.02 39.68
CA VAL A 469 24.17 -4.53 40.91
C VAL A 469 24.41 -3.02 40.82
N GLU A 470 23.80 -2.29 41.74
CA GLU A 470 24.08 -0.87 41.94
C GLU A 470 25.01 -0.70 43.14
N VAL A 471 26.12 0.01 42.92
CA VAL A 471 27.17 0.28 43.90
C VAL A 471 27.12 1.75 44.24
N PHE A 472 26.70 2.06 45.46
CA PHE A 472 26.60 3.41 45.95
C PHE A 472 27.77 3.72 46.89
N LEU A 473 28.65 4.61 46.47
CA LEU A 473 29.78 5.11 47.26
C LEU A 473 29.40 6.44 47.89
N TYR A 474 29.09 6.41 49.19
CA TYR A 474 28.79 7.60 49.97
C TYR A 474 30.06 8.13 50.62
N LEU A 475 30.46 9.34 50.24
CA LEU A 475 31.71 9.96 50.66
C LEU A 475 31.44 11.26 51.44
N PRO A 476 32.13 11.52 52.56
CA PRO A 476 31.91 12.73 53.35
C PRO A 476 32.41 13.98 52.63
N GLU A 477 31.93 15.15 53.06
CA GLU A 477 32.39 16.43 52.53
C GLU A 477 33.92 16.58 52.63
N ARG A 478 34.51 17.26 51.63
CA ARG A 478 35.95 17.48 51.45
C ARG A 478 36.76 16.24 51.10
N THR A 479 36.13 15.10 50.86
CA THR A 479 36.82 13.93 50.32
C THR A 479 37.33 14.25 48.92
N LEU A 480 38.61 13.98 48.68
CA LEU A 480 39.20 14.02 47.34
C LEU A 480 39.00 12.66 46.67
N VAL A 481 38.50 12.66 45.44
CA VAL A 481 38.15 11.46 44.67
C VAL A 481 38.86 11.50 43.34
N LYS A 482 39.53 10.42 43.00
CA LYS A 482 40.19 10.23 41.70
C LYS A 482 39.64 8.98 41.02
N PRO A 483 38.60 9.12 40.17
CA PRO A 483 38.11 8.03 39.34
C PRO A 483 39.20 7.55 38.38
N ASP A 484 39.33 6.24 38.25
CA ASP A 484 40.10 5.62 37.16
C ASP A 484 39.26 5.62 35.87
N SER A 485 39.91 5.64 34.71
CA SER A 485 39.23 5.59 33.41
C SER A 485 38.33 4.35 33.23
N SER A 486 38.57 3.30 34.01
CA SER A 486 37.67 2.13 34.07
C SER A 486 36.23 2.46 34.49
N LEU A 487 35.96 3.59 35.15
CA LEU A 487 34.61 3.97 35.57
C LEU A 487 33.73 4.51 34.43
N GLN A 488 34.31 4.88 33.29
CA GLN A 488 33.60 5.63 32.25
C GLN A 488 32.29 4.95 31.79
N ASP A 489 32.30 3.63 31.62
CA ASP A 489 31.11 2.90 31.17
C ASP A 489 30.21 2.39 32.30
N TYR A 490 30.59 2.63 33.56
CA TYR A 490 29.90 2.11 34.75
C TYR A 490 29.39 3.22 35.66
N ASP A 491 29.84 4.47 35.49
CA ASP A 491 29.32 5.61 36.23
C ASP A 491 27.87 5.86 35.85
N ALA A 492 27.01 5.84 36.86
CA ALA A 492 25.59 6.13 36.77
C ALA A 492 25.20 7.20 37.79
N SER A 493 26.19 7.96 38.27
CA SER A 493 25.98 9.09 39.15
C SER A 493 25.01 10.10 38.53
N ASP A 494 24.29 10.84 39.37
CA ASP A 494 23.52 11.99 38.89
C ASP A 494 24.51 13.09 38.50
N ASP A 495 24.63 13.39 37.20
CA ASP A 495 25.50 14.45 36.65
C ASP A 495 25.30 15.81 37.35
N GLY A 496 24.10 16.07 37.89
CA GLY A 496 23.84 17.28 38.69
C GLY A 496 24.71 17.36 39.95
N PHE A 497 24.97 16.20 40.57
CA PHE A 497 25.81 16.04 41.74
C PHE A 497 27.26 15.67 41.38
N PHE A 498 27.48 14.61 40.59
CA PHE A 498 28.79 14.13 40.19
C PHE A 498 28.77 13.80 38.70
N ASN A 499 29.43 14.63 37.90
CA ASN A 499 29.59 14.46 36.46
C ASN A 499 31.03 13.96 36.17
N LEU A 500 31.15 12.76 35.62
CA LEU A 500 32.45 12.20 35.24
C LEU A 500 32.92 12.72 33.88
N HIS A 501 33.92 13.59 33.87
CA HIS A 501 34.54 14.09 32.65
C HIS A 501 35.41 13.03 31.96
N TYR A 502 35.06 12.67 30.73
CA TYR A 502 35.70 11.59 29.95
C TYR A 502 37.02 11.97 29.28
N SER A 503 37.35 13.27 29.22
CA SER A 503 38.53 13.77 28.49
C SER A 503 39.87 13.49 29.20
N GLY A 504 39.83 13.10 30.47
CA GLY A 504 41.03 12.88 31.29
C GLY A 504 40.74 12.24 32.64
N ASN A 505 41.80 11.98 33.40
CA ASN A 505 41.73 11.42 34.75
C ASN A 505 41.85 12.53 35.79
N TYR A 506 40.71 13.16 36.08
CA TYR A 506 40.62 14.34 36.93
C TYR A 506 40.43 14.04 38.42
N LEU A 507 40.71 15.04 39.24
CA LEU A 507 40.53 15.05 40.67
C LEU A 507 39.27 15.82 41.04
N TYR A 508 38.41 15.18 41.84
CA TYR A 508 37.15 15.74 42.29
C TYR A 508 37.19 15.95 43.80
N ARG A 509 36.47 16.97 44.28
CA ARG A 509 36.22 17.20 45.71
C ARG A 509 34.73 17.11 45.98
N ILE A 510 34.35 16.28 46.93
CA ILE A 510 32.95 16.17 47.38
C ILE A 510 32.58 17.43 48.16
N GLU A 511 31.58 18.18 47.70
CA GLU A 511 31.01 19.30 48.43
C GLU A 511 29.54 19.02 48.79
N LYS A 512 28.91 20.00 49.43
CA LYS A 512 27.56 19.85 49.98
C LYS A 512 26.49 19.63 48.90
N GLU A 513 26.55 20.40 47.81
CA GLU A 513 25.51 20.39 46.77
C GLU A 513 25.93 19.58 45.53
N LYS A 514 27.22 19.56 45.20
CA LYS A 514 27.80 18.81 44.08
C LYS A 514 29.28 18.54 44.32
N ALA A 515 29.84 17.55 43.64
CA ALA A 515 31.27 17.40 43.51
C ALA A 515 31.83 18.49 42.58
N LYS A 516 33.01 18.99 42.92
CA LYS A 516 33.76 19.95 42.10
C LYS A 516 34.97 19.27 41.48
N CYS A 517 35.11 19.36 40.17
CA CYS A 517 36.32 18.96 39.49
C CYS A 517 37.40 20.04 39.62
N LEU A 518 38.55 19.70 40.19
CA LEU A 518 39.61 20.64 40.57
C LEU A 518 40.59 20.93 39.43
N ASP A 519 40.76 20.00 38.50
CA ASP A 519 41.73 20.08 37.41
C ASP A 519 41.11 19.79 36.02
N CYS A 520 39.78 19.88 35.90
CA CYS A 520 39.08 19.78 34.63
C CYS A 520 39.25 21.04 33.76
N PRO A 521 39.23 20.90 32.42
CA PRO A 521 39.22 22.03 31.50
C PRO A 521 37.98 22.92 31.69
N ALA A 522 38.16 24.25 31.65
CA ALA A 522 37.06 25.21 31.84
C ALA A 522 35.96 25.12 30.76
N ASN A 523 36.26 24.55 29.58
CA ASN A 523 35.29 24.30 28.52
C ASN A 523 34.40 23.09 28.78
N GLU A 524 34.71 22.26 29.78
CA GLU A 524 33.94 21.08 30.18
C GLU A 524 33.10 21.41 31.43
N ASN A 525 32.42 22.56 31.44
CA ASN A 525 31.67 23.04 32.61
C ASN A 525 30.16 23.06 32.37
N GLU A 526 29.63 22.07 31.63
CA GLU A 526 28.21 21.97 31.30
C GLU A 526 27.33 21.93 32.56
N TYR A 527 27.80 21.26 33.62
CA TYR A 527 27.09 21.09 34.88
C TYR A 527 27.53 22.06 35.99
N GLY A 528 28.35 23.06 35.66
CA GLY A 528 28.82 24.06 36.63
C GLY A 528 29.69 23.45 37.73
N ASP A 529 30.37 22.36 37.46
CA ASP A 529 31.14 21.54 38.38
C ASP A 529 32.66 21.75 38.28
N VAL A 530 33.16 22.50 37.30
CA VAL A 530 34.59 22.83 37.20
C VAL A 530 34.96 23.95 38.19
N GLU A 531 36.03 23.75 38.96
CA GLU A 531 36.55 24.74 39.90
C GLU A 531 37.21 25.92 39.15
N GLY A 532 36.88 27.15 39.53
CA GLY A 532 37.45 28.35 38.91
C GLY A 532 36.90 28.70 37.51
N ALA A 533 36.01 27.88 36.95
CA ALA A 533 35.21 28.24 35.79
C ALA A 533 34.01 29.07 36.26
N ASP A 534 34.21 30.38 36.43
CA ASP A 534 33.11 31.31 36.68
C ASP A 534 32.05 31.18 35.57
N GLN A 535 30.77 31.24 35.94
CA GLN A 535 29.61 31.33 35.04
C GLN A 535 29.58 32.67 34.28
N ASP A 536 30.72 33.17 33.81
CA ASP A 536 30.76 34.38 33.02
C ASP A 536 30.61 34.02 31.54
N SER A 537 29.34 34.05 31.12
CA SER A 537 28.89 34.31 29.76
C SER A 537 29.82 33.84 28.63
N THR A 538 29.49 32.69 28.03
CA THR A 538 29.98 32.29 26.70
C THR A 538 29.81 33.46 25.72
N ALA A 539 30.85 34.26 25.54
CA ALA A 539 30.87 35.36 24.60
C ALA A 539 31.04 34.79 23.18
N THR A 540 29.94 34.33 22.60
CA THR A 540 29.89 33.92 21.20
C THR A 540 30.25 35.12 20.33
N THR A 541 31.37 35.06 19.63
CA THR A 541 31.78 36.08 18.67
C THR A 541 31.45 35.58 17.26
N THR A 542 30.49 36.22 16.59
CA THR A 542 30.07 35.90 15.23
C THR A 542 30.81 36.79 14.23
N MET A 543 31.49 36.18 13.25
CA MET A 543 32.17 36.90 12.17
C MET A 543 31.48 36.58 10.85
N THR A 544 30.96 37.61 10.18
CA THR A 544 30.32 37.51 8.86
C THR A 544 31.15 38.27 7.83
N ILE A 545 31.36 37.69 6.65
CA ILE A 545 32.06 38.31 5.52
C ILE A 545 31.07 38.42 4.37
N ASP A 546 30.77 39.65 3.94
CA ASP A 546 29.90 39.95 2.80
C ASP A 546 30.53 40.99 1.86
N ASP A 547 29.80 41.39 0.82
CA ASP A 547 30.27 42.39 -0.17
C ASP A 547 30.55 43.77 0.45
N ASP A 548 30.06 44.05 1.67
CA ASP A 548 30.26 45.31 2.40
C ASP A 548 31.49 45.28 3.35
N GLY A 549 32.02 44.10 3.69
CA GLY A 549 33.25 43.93 4.47
C GLY A 549 33.20 42.80 5.51
N ILE A 550 33.99 42.93 6.59
CA ILE A 550 33.88 42.05 7.77
C ILE A 550 32.99 42.73 8.79
N ARG A 551 31.94 42.02 9.21
CA ARG A 551 31.16 42.32 10.43
C ARG A 551 31.60 41.41 11.56
N ILE A 552 32.06 41.99 12.65
CA ILE A 552 32.34 41.27 13.91
C ILE A 552 31.29 41.69 14.92
N GLU A 553 30.50 40.73 15.38
CA GLU A 553 29.53 40.93 16.44
C GLU A 553 30.02 40.27 17.72
N LYS A 554 30.17 41.07 18.77
CA LYS A 554 30.54 40.59 20.11
C LYS A 554 29.63 41.25 21.15
N ASN A 555 28.86 40.45 21.87
CA ASN A 555 27.94 40.89 22.93
C ASN A 555 27.02 42.05 22.48
N GLY A 556 26.44 41.94 21.26
CA GLY A 556 25.53 42.93 20.69
C GLY A 556 26.17 44.25 20.25
N LYS A 557 27.50 44.34 20.24
CA LYS A 557 28.25 45.45 19.62
C LYS A 557 28.78 44.99 18.26
N GLU A 558 28.38 45.73 17.22
CA GLU A 558 28.79 45.47 15.85
C GLU A 558 29.97 46.39 15.47
N GLU A 559 31.06 45.80 15.00
CA GLU A 559 32.18 46.52 14.40
C GLU A 559 32.31 46.12 12.93
N VAL A 560 32.22 47.10 12.03
CA VAL A 560 32.37 46.90 10.58
C VAL A 560 33.74 47.40 10.15
N ARG A 561 34.56 46.51 9.57
CA ARG A 561 35.85 46.89 8.99
C ARG A 561 35.88 46.60 7.50
N LYS A 562 36.26 47.62 6.71
CA LYS A 562 36.50 47.46 5.28
C LYS A 562 37.73 46.60 5.05
N VAL A 563 37.55 45.54 4.27
CA VAL A 563 38.61 44.61 3.91
C VAL A 563 39.48 45.24 2.82
N LYS A 564 40.79 45.28 3.06
CA LYS A 564 41.77 45.74 2.06
C LYS A 564 42.24 44.58 1.19
N THR A 565 42.51 43.42 1.81
CA THR A 565 42.92 42.19 1.11
C THR A 565 42.46 40.95 1.90
N LEU A 566 41.87 39.98 1.20
CA LEU A 566 41.52 38.66 1.70
C LEU A 566 42.44 37.63 1.04
N ASN A 567 43.16 36.83 1.83
CA ASN A 567 44.00 35.76 1.30
C ASN A 567 43.54 34.42 1.89
N ILE A 568 43.09 33.50 1.04
CA ILE A 568 42.64 32.17 1.44
C ILE A 568 43.71 31.17 1.01
N SER A 569 44.28 30.46 1.98
CA SER A 569 45.30 29.43 1.75
C SER A 569 44.90 28.12 2.45
N LYS A 570 45.63 27.03 2.16
CA LYS A 570 45.45 25.75 2.86
C LYS A 570 45.72 25.85 4.37
N ASP A 571 46.46 26.87 4.79
CA ASP A 571 46.83 27.11 6.19
C ASP A 571 45.85 28.07 6.90
N GLY A 572 44.81 28.54 6.20
CA GLY A 572 43.75 29.38 6.77
C GLY A 572 43.45 30.66 5.98
N ILE A 573 42.59 31.49 6.56
CA ILE A 573 42.10 32.76 6.01
C ILE A 573 42.82 33.92 6.71
N ILE A 574 43.55 34.73 5.95
CA ILE A 574 44.20 35.96 6.45
C ILE A 574 43.45 37.16 5.90
N VAL A 575 42.95 38.02 6.79
CA VAL A 575 42.27 39.25 6.39
C VAL A 575 43.06 40.48 6.85
N LYS A 576 43.44 41.33 5.90
CA LYS A 576 44.02 42.65 6.19
C LYS A 576 42.93 43.71 6.10
N THR A 577 42.69 44.37 7.22
CA THR A 577 41.82 45.56 7.31
C THR A 577 42.68 46.83 7.24
N ASN A 578 42.06 47.98 6.91
CA ASN A 578 42.75 49.27 6.85
C ASN A 578 43.04 49.85 8.23
#